data_AF-A0A918XFC9-F1
#
_entry.id   AF-A0A918XFC9-F1
#
_cell.length_a   1.000
_cell.length_b   1.000
_cell.length_c   1.000
_cell.angle_alpha   90.00
_cell.angle_beta   90.00
_cell.angle_gamma   90.00
#
_symmetry.space_group_name_H-M   'P 1'
#
loop_
_entity.id
_entity.type
_entity.pdbx_description
1 polymer ?
#
loop_
_entity_poly.entity_id
_entity_poly.type
_entity_poly.pdbx_seq_one_letter_code
_entity_poly.pdbx_strand_id
1 'polypeptide(L)'
;MAIPRFFIPFGMSLLYAGFAMAYMFTVEGGGFASLAQVAALFQNKQLLFAGWVHYLAFDLFVGGWIAVQADQIGVSRLAQVPILLATFMLGPLGLALFLTVNVIAKLLNKEMLGAGFGEGVSNR
;
A
#
# COMPACT_ATOMS: atom_id res chain seq x y z
N MET A 1 11.73 -7.82 13.02
CA MET A 1 10.77 -7.53 14.10
C MET A 1 9.49 -6.97 13.49
N ALA A 2 8.40 -7.76 13.48
CA ALA A 2 7.13 -7.41 12.82
C ALA A 2 6.24 -6.46 13.63
N ILE A 3 6.74 -5.89 14.73
CA ILE A 3 5.96 -5.20 15.75
C ILE A 3 5.62 -3.77 15.30
N PRO A 4 6.56 -2.86 14.97
CA PRO A 4 6.24 -1.45 14.72
C PRO A 4 5.29 -1.21 13.53
N ARG A 5 5.36 -2.07 12.50
CA ARG A 5 4.56 -1.95 11.27
C ARG A 5 3.05 -2.08 11.49
N PHE A 6 2.62 -2.66 12.60
CA PHE A 6 1.19 -2.85 12.89
C PHE A 6 0.70 -1.89 13.95
N PHE A 7 1.49 -1.61 14.99
CA PHE A 7 1.05 -0.73 16.07
C PHE A 7 0.74 0.69 15.59
N ILE A 8 1.58 1.28 14.72
CA ILE A 8 1.37 2.65 14.24
C ILE A 8 0.15 2.73 13.31
N PRO A 9 0.03 1.91 12.24
CA PRO A 9 -1.18 1.92 11.41
C PRO A 9 -2.45 1.57 12.18
N PHE A 10 -2.37 0.67 13.15
CA PHE A 10 -3.51 0.30 13.98
C PHE A 10 -3.99 1.47 14.84
N GLY A 11 -3.08 2.16 15.53
CA GLY A 11 -3.42 3.34 16.32
C GLY A 11 -4.06 4.45 15.47
N MET A 12 -3.49 4.73 14.29
CA MET A 12 -4.09 5.69 13.35
C MET A 12 -5.44 5.22 12.83
N SER A 13 -5.62 3.92 12.60
CA SER A 13 -6.91 3.36 12.16
C SER A 13 -8.00 3.55 13.21
N LEU A 14 -7.68 3.38 14.49
CA LEU A 14 -8.62 3.67 15.60
C LEU A 14 -8.96 5.16 15.69
N LEU A 15 -7.97 6.04 15.53
CA LEU A 15 -8.18 7.48 15.49
C LEU A 15 -9.12 7.88 14.34
N TYR A 16 -8.83 7.38 13.13
CA TYR A 16 -9.70 7.55 11.96
C TYR A 16 -11.13 7.06 12.26
N ALA A 17 -11.29 5.85 12.77
CA ALA A 17 -12.60 5.26 13.04
C ALA A 17 -13.41 6.09 14.04
N GLY A 18 -12.77 6.61 15.10
CA GLY A 18 -13.42 7.48 16.08
C GLY A 18 -13.97 8.75 15.45
N PHE A 19 -13.17 9.44 14.64
CA PHE A 19 -13.61 10.66 13.95
C PHE A 19 -14.66 10.36 12.87
N ALA A 20 -14.45 9.31 12.06
CA ALA A 20 -15.40 8.91 11.03
C ALA A 20 -16.77 8.64 11.65
N MET A 21 -16.85 7.76 12.67
CA MET A 21 -18.11 7.44 13.33
C MET A 21 -18.78 8.64 13.98
N ALA A 22 -18.00 9.56 14.59
CA ALA A 22 -18.55 10.72 15.27
C ALA A 22 -19.13 11.79 14.32
N TYR A 23 -18.56 11.95 13.11
CA TYR A 23 -18.86 13.10 12.25
C TYR A 23 -19.45 12.75 10.87
N MET A 24 -19.34 11.50 10.39
CA MET A 24 -19.74 11.15 9.01
C MET A 24 -21.23 11.37 8.73
N PHE A 25 -22.07 11.18 9.74
CA PHE A 25 -23.53 11.33 9.64
C PHE A 25 -24.03 12.71 10.08
N THR A 26 -23.13 13.63 10.43
CA THR A 26 -23.50 14.99 10.87
C THR A 26 -23.47 16.00 9.73
N VAL A 27 -23.06 15.59 8.53
CA VAL A 27 -22.93 16.47 7.35
C VAL A 27 -24.11 16.25 6.42
N GLU A 28 -25.01 17.23 6.32
CA GLU A 28 -26.09 17.22 5.33
C GLU A 28 -25.54 17.17 3.91
N GLY A 29 -26.12 16.30 3.08
CA GLY A 29 -25.65 16.06 1.71
C GLY A 29 -24.29 15.37 1.61
N GLY A 30 -23.70 14.96 2.74
CA GLY A 30 -22.47 14.17 2.78
C GLY A 30 -22.72 12.71 2.40
N GLY A 31 -21.74 12.10 1.71
CA GLY A 31 -21.84 10.72 1.26
C GLY A 31 -20.77 10.35 0.23
N PHE A 32 -20.82 9.09 -0.25
CA PHE A 32 -19.85 8.54 -1.19
C PHE A 32 -20.45 8.18 -2.55
N ALA A 33 -21.73 8.51 -2.81
CA ALA A 33 -22.40 8.16 -4.06
C ALA A 33 -22.05 9.12 -5.21
N SER A 34 -21.48 10.29 -4.92
CA SER A 34 -21.00 11.24 -5.93
C SER A 34 -19.84 12.08 -5.42
N LEU A 35 -19.06 12.66 -6.34
CA LEU A 35 -17.96 13.56 -5.99
C LEU A 35 -18.44 14.79 -5.19
N ALA A 36 -19.65 15.29 -5.48
CA ALA A 36 -20.24 16.41 -4.76
C ALA A 36 -20.54 16.06 -3.29
N GLN A 37 -21.05 14.86 -3.04
CA GLN A 37 -21.30 14.38 -1.68
C GLN A 37 -19.99 14.16 -0.90
N VAL A 38 -18.96 13.64 -1.58
CA VAL A 38 -17.63 13.49 -0.98
C VAL A 38 -17.05 14.86 -0.65
N ALA A 39 -17.13 15.82 -1.57
CA ALA A 39 -16.69 17.19 -1.33
C ALA A 39 -17.40 17.82 -0.13
N ALA A 40 -18.70 17.58 0.05
CA ALA A 40 -19.45 18.04 1.23
C ALA A 40 -18.89 17.47 2.54
N LEU A 41 -18.57 16.16 2.59
CA LEU A 41 -17.92 15.55 3.77
C LEU A 41 -16.57 16.22 4.08
N PHE A 42 -15.76 16.50 3.06
CA PHE A 42 -14.43 17.09 3.23
C PHE A 42 -14.44 18.60 3.55
N GLN A 43 -15.58 19.29 3.48
CA GLN A 43 -15.71 20.65 4.03
C GLN A 43 -15.71 20.67 5.55
N ASN A 44 -16.08 19.55 6.19
CA ASN A 44 -15.97 19.39 7.63
C ASN A 44 -14.50 19.12 8.03
N LYS A 45 -13.93 19.97 8.90
CA LYS A 45 -12.52 19.89 9.29
C LYS A 45 -12.15 18.56 9.98
N GLN A 46 -13.05 18.00 10.76
CA GLN A 46 -12.86 16.76 11.49
C GLN A 46 -12.83 15.56 10.54
N LEU A 47 -13.72 15.53 9.55
CA LEU A 47 -13.71 14.51 8.50
C LEU A 47 -12.55 14.68 7.52
N LEU A 48 -12.15 15.91 7.20
CA LEU A 48 -10.94 16.17 6.42
C LEU A 48 -9.69 15.62 7.12
N PHE A 49 -9.57 15.89 8.43
CA PHE A 49 -8.50 15.31 9.25
C PHE A 49 -8.58 13.78 9.28
N ALA A 50 -9.77 13.20 9.46
CA ALA A 50 -9.97 11.75 9.43
C ALA A 50 -9.52 11.15 8.08
N GLY A 51 -9.85 11.78 6.96
CA GLY A 51 -9.39 11.38 5.64
C GLY A 51 -7.88 11.44 5.48
N TRP A 52 -7.23 12.46 6.04
CA TRP A 52 -5.76 12.55 6.05
C TRP A 52 -5.12 11.43 6.89
N VAL A 53 -5.65 11.16 8.08
CA VAL A 53 -5.19 10.05 8.93
C VAL A 53 -5.44 8.69 8.24
N HIS A 54 -6.55 8.54 7.54
CA HIS A 54 -6.87 7.35 6.77
C HIS A 54 -5.79 7.05 5.71
N TYR A 55 -5.39 8.05 4.92
CA TYR A 55 -4.32 7.88 3.93
C TYR A 55 -3.00 7.47 4.59
N LEU A 56 -2.58 8.17 5.65
CA LEU A 56 -1.33 7.82 6.36
C LEU A 56 -1.36 6.41 6.94
N ALA A 57 -2.48 5.99 7.54
CA ALA A 57 -2.65 4.66 8.10
C ALA A 57 -2.50 3.59 7.03
N PHE A 58 -3.17 3.79 5.89
CA PHE A 58 -3.14 2.84 4.79
C PHE A 58 -1.75 2.79 4.12
N ASP A 59 -1.15 3.94 3.86
CA ASP A 59 0.16 4.05 3.21
C ASP A 59 1.28 3.41 4.06
N LEU A 60 1.26 3.59 5.38
CA LEU A 60 2.23 2.96 6.28
C LEU A 60 2.01 1.46 6.42
N PHE A 61 0.76 0.99 6.43
CA PHE A 61 0.45 -0.44 6.41
C PHE A 61 0.96 -1.09 5.12
N VAL A 62 0.63 -0.51 3.97
CA VAL A 62 1.04 -1.02 2.65
C VAL A 62 2.56 -0.95 2.50
N GLY A 63 3.21 0.14 2.92
CA GLY A 63 4.67 0.26 2.89
C GLY A 63 5.35 -0.82 3.74
N GLY A 64 4.83 -1.10 4.94
CA GLY A 64 5.31 -2.20 5.78
C GLY A 64 5.11 -3.59 5.17
N TRP A 65 4.03 -3.79 4.42
CA TRP A 65 3.80 -5.02 3.65
C TRP A 65 4.78 -5.12 2.47
N ILE A 66 4.95 -4.05 1.68
CA ILE A 66 5.90 -3.97 0.56
C ILE A 66 7.31 -4.29 1.02
N ALA A 67 7.78 -3.70 2.12
CA ALA A 67 9.14 -3.93 2.61
C ALA A 67 9.40 -5.42 2.90
N VAL A 68 8.46 -6.12 3.53
CA VAL A 68 8.58 -7.55 3.82
C VAL A 68 8.55 -8.38 2.54
N GLN A 69 7.65 -8.06 1.61
CA GLN A 69 7.56 -8.80 0.35
C GLN A 69 8.80 -8.58 -0.53
N ALA A 70 9.31 -7.35 -0.58
CA ALA A 70 10.52 -6.99 -1.31
C ALA A 70 11.76 -7.75 -0.76
N ASP A 71 11.84 -7.92 0.55
CA ASP A 71 12.90 -8.71 1.19
C ASP A 71 12.83 -10.19 0.79
N GLN A 72 11.63 -10.77 0.70
CA GLN A 72 11.44 -12.17 0.32
C GLN A 72 11.88 -12.47 -1.12
N ILE A 73 11.78 -11.48 -2.02
CA ILE A 73 12.21 -11.60 -3.42
C ILE A 73 13.61 -11.03 -3.67
N GLY A 74 14.36 -10.68 -2.62
CA GLY A 74 15.76 -10.24 -2.73
C GLY A 74 15.96 -8.84 -3.30
N VAL A 75 14.95 -7.97 -3.30
CA VAL A 75 15.09 -6.58 -3.75
C VAL A 75 15.95 -5.81 -2.75
N SER A 76 17.01 -5.15 -3.24
CA SER A 76 17.95 -4.42 -2.38
C SER A 76 17.27 -3.26 -1.63
N ARG A 77 17.74 -2.94 -0.42
CA ARG A 77 17.18 -1.84 0.39
C ARG A 77 17.19 -0.50 -0.33
N LEU A 78 18.22 -0.21 -1.12
CA LEU A 78 18.29 1.01 -1.92
C LEU A 78 17.21 1.07 -3.01
N ALA A 79 16.92 -0.06 -3.66
CA ALA A 79 15.83 -0.14 -4.65
C ALA A 79 14.44 -0.05 -4.00
N GLN A 80 14.30 -0.46 -2.73
CA GLN A 80 13.06 -0.30 -1.97
C GLN A 80 12.75 1.18 -1.65
N VAL A 81 13.76 2.04 -1.46
CA VAL A 81 13.57 3.46 -1.07
C VAL A 81 12.60 4.22 -1.98
N PRO A 82 12.79 4.29 -3.31
CA PRO A 82 11.87 5.03 -4.17
C PRO A 82 10.45 4.44 -4.18
N ILE A 83 10.31 3.12 -4.03
CA ILE A 83 9.02 2.43 -3.97
C ILE A 83 8.30 2.81 -2.68
N LEU A 84 8.97 2.71 -1.53
CA LEU A 84 8.41 3.02 -0.22
C LEU A 84 8.08 4.52 -0.08
N LEU A 85 8.91 5.40 -0.64
CA LEU A 85 8.63 6.83 -0.70
C LEU A 85 7.40 7.12 -1.56
N ALA A 86 7.29 6.48 -2.73
CA ALA A 86 6.11 6.57 -3.58
C ALA A 86 4.88 6.02 -2.86
N THR A 87 4.98 4.93 -2.08
CA THR A 87 3.85 4.43 -1.28
C THR A 87 3.46 5.41 -0.18
N PHE A 88 4.41 6.08 0.47
CA PHE A 88 4.08 7.03 1.53
C PHE A 88 3.46 8.33 1.02
N MET A 89 3.81 8.78 -0.18
CA MET A 89 3.30 10.02 -0.79
C MET A 89 2.09 9.80 -1.69
N LEU A 90 2.06 8.65 -2.37
CA LEU A 90 1.14 8.30 -3.44
C LEU A 90 0.82 6.80 -3.33
N GLY A 91 0.25 6.36 -2.19
CA GLY A 91 -0.06 4.96 -1.85
C GLY A 91 -0.28 4.01 -3.03
N PRO A 92 -1.30 4.26 -3.87
CA PRO A 92 -1.61 3.41 -5.02
C PRO A 92 -0.49 3.31 -6.06
N LEU A 93 0.26 4.40 -6.30
CA LEU A 93 1.39 4.40 -7.24
C LEU A 93 2.55 3.55 -6.70
N GLY A 94 2.94 3.72 -5.44
CA GLY A 94 4.00 2.91 -4.84
C GLY A 94 3.65 1.42 -4.81
N LEU A 95 2.39 1.09 -4.52
CA LEU A 95 1.89 -0.28 -4.64
C LEU A 95 1.99 -0.82 -6.08
N ALA A 96 1.57 -0.04 -7.09
CA ALA A 96 1.67 -0.44 -8.49
C ALA A 96 3.13 -0.67 -8.94
N LEU A 97 4.06 0.19 -8.49
CA LEU A 97 5.49 0.03 -8.74
C LEU A 97 6.01 -1.28 -8.14
N PHE A 98 5.68 -1.55 -6.87
CA PHE A 98 6.10 -2.80 -6.22
C PHE A 98 5.56 -4.05 -6.91
N LEU A 99 4.27 -4.05 -7.27
CA LEU A 99 3.64 -5.17 -7.95
C LEU A 99 4.31 -5.46 -9.30
N THR A 100 4.67 -4.42 -10.05
CA THR A 100 5.43 -4.55 -11.30
C THR A 100 6.79 -5.23 -11.05
N VAL A 101 7.56 -4.75 -10.07
CA VAL A 101 8.86 -5.34 -9.69
C VAL A 101 8.71 -6.81 -9.30
N ASN A 102 7.69 -7.13 -8.48
CA ASN A 102 7.42 -8.48 -8.02
C ASN A 102 7.04 -9.43 -9.17
N VAL A 103 6.28 -8.97 -10.16
CA VAL A 103 5.97 -9.76 -11.36
C VAL A 103 7.23 -10.01 -12.18
N ILE A 104 8.02 -8.97 -12.45
CA ILE A 104 9.27 -9.10 -13.23
C ILE A 104 10.23 -10.08 -12.56
N ALA A 105 10.45 -9.95 -11.24
CA ALA A 105 11.32 -10.85 -10.48
C ALA A 105 10.88 -12.32 -10.59
N LYS A 106 9.57 -12.59 -10.54
CA LYS A 106 9.03 -13.95 -10.69
C LYS A 106 9.20 -14.50 -12.11
N LEU A 107 9.05 -13.66 -13.13
CA LEU A 107 9.22 -14.07 -14.52
C LEU A 107 10.68 -14.45 -14.81
N LEU A 108 11.64 -13.62 -14.39
CA LEU A 108 13.07 -13.90 -14.56
C LEU A 108 13.47 -15.22 -13.88
N ASN A 109 12.99 -15.45 -12.65
CA ASN A 109 13.26 -16.70 -11.94
C ASN A 109 12.65 -17.93 -12.65
N LYS A 110 11.48 -17.79 -13.27
CA LYS A 110 10.83 -18.88 -14.02
C LYS A 110 11.58 -19.22 -15.30
N GLU A 111 12.05 -18.23 -16.05
CA GLU A 111 12.84 -18.46 -17.27
C GLU A 111 14.18 -19.13 -16.97
N MET A 112 14.87 -18.73 -15.90
CA MET A 112 16.10 -19.38 -15.45
C MET A 112 15.90 -20.87 -15.09
N LEU A 113 14.77 -21.20 -14.44
CA LEU A 113 14.42 -22.59 -14.13
C LEU A 113 14.05 -23.40 -15.39
N GLY A 114 13.40 -22.78 -16.37
CA GLY A 114 13.08 -23.40 -17.65
C GLY A 114 14.31 -23.67 -18.53
N ALA A 115 15.26 -22.73 -18.55
CA ALA A 115 16.52 -22.88 -19.28
C ALA A 115 17.41 -24.00 -18.70
N GLY A 116 17.47 -24.13 -17.37
CA GLY A 116 18.26 -25.18 -16.71
C GLY A 116 17.75 -26.61 -16.93
N PHE A 117 16.47 -26.79 -17.30
CA PHE A 117 15.89 -28.11 -17.61
C PHE A 117 16.07 -28.50 -19.09
N GLY A 118 16.32 -27.53 -19.98
CA GLY A 118 16.42 -27.75 -21.43
C GLY A 118 17.76 -28.31 -21.90
N GLU A 119 18.87 -28.02 -21.19
CA GLU A 119 20.21 -28.46 -21.60
C GLU A 119 20.55 -29.91 -21.20
N GLY A 120 19.78 -30.53 -20.30
CA GLY A 120 20.06 -31.89 -19.79
C GLY A 120 19.52 -33.05 -20.64
N VAL A 121 18.69 -32.78 -21.65
CA VAL A 121 17.97 -33.82 -22.43
C VAL A 121 18.45 -33.92 -23.88
N SER A 122 19.13 -32.90 -24.41
CA SER A 122 19.53 -32.90 -25.83
C SER A 122 20.89 -33.59 -26.13
N ASN A 123 21.56 -34.17 -25.13
CA ASN A 123 22.89 -34.75 -25.29
C ASN A 123 22.98 -36.24 -24.90
N ARG A 124 21.89 -36.99 -25.11
CA ARG A 124 21.86 -38.46 -24.98
C ARG A 124 21.16 -39.10 -26.16
#